data_AF-A0A397FTW8-F1
#
_entry.id   AF-A0A397FTW8-F1
#
_cell.length_a   1.000
_cell.length_b   1.000
_cell.length_c   1.000
_cell.angle_alpha   90.00
_cell.angle_beta   90.00
_cell.angle_gamma   90.00
#
_symmetry.space_group_name_H-M   'P 1'
#
loop_
_entity.id
_entity.type
_entity.pdbx_description
1 polymer ?
#
loop_
_entity_poly.entity_id
_entity_poly.type
_entity_poly.pdbx_seq_one_letter_code
_entity_poly.pdbx_strand_id
1 'polypeptide(L)'
;MTKTYQFLGKIINFQQKKIYSKTKPEYYGQSYYKLEILTPEQRIKGLYVFANLLKNQQIWPEIEQAECLNKQYLFFYQRGRMNATLLVDWKELEHEN
;
A
#
# COMPACT_ATOMS: atom_id res chain seq x y z
N MET A 1 3.47 -10.68 -17.68
CA MET A 1 2.55 -10.52 -16.53
C MET A 1 3.38 -10.33 -15.26
N THR A 2 3.11 -9.29 -14.47
CA THR A 2 3.83 -9.07 -13.20
C THR A 2 3.28 -10.01 -12.14
N LYS A 3 4.15 -10.78 -11.48
CA LYS A 3 3.74 -11.71 -10.43
C LYS A 3 3.18 -10.95 -9.23
N THR A 4 2.00 -11.35 -8.77
CA THR A 4 1.38 -10.83 -7.54
C THR A 4 1.77 -11.72 -6.36
N TYR A 5 2.10 -11.09 -5.25
CA TYR A 5 2.46 -11.71 -3.99
C TYR A 5 1.48 -11.26 -2.91
N GLN A 6 1.44 -11.98 -1.78
CA GLN A 6 0.57 -11.61 -0.66
C GLN A 6 1.28 -11.75 0.68
N PHE A 7 0.85 -10.96 1.67
CA PHE A 7 1.25 -11.11 3.07
C PHE A 7 0.21 -10.52 4.02
N LEU A 8 0.21 -11.00 5.25
CA LEU A 8 -0.64 -10.49 6.32
C LEU A 8 0.03 -9.34 7.08
N GLY A 9 -0.76 -8.40 7.58
CA GLY A 9 -0.27 -7.39 8.51
C GLY A 9 -1.32 -6.37 8.92
N LYS A 10 -0.90 -5.41 9.75
CA LYS A 10 -1.70 -4.26 10.18
C LYS A 10 -1.05 -2.96 9.73
N ILE A 11 -1.85 -2.01 9.26
CA ILE A 11 -1.36 -0.66 8.96
C ILE A 11 -1.22 0.07 10.28
N ILE A 12 0.01 0.44 10.61
CA ILE A 12 0.33 1.17 11.86
C ILE A 12 0.59 2.65 11.61
N ASN A 13 0.91 3.02 10.37
CA ASN A 13 1.18 4.39 9.98
C ASN A 13 1.03 4.57 8.47
N PHE A 14 0.78 5.80 8.03
CA PHE A 14 0.80 6.16 6.62
C PHE A 14 1.29 7.60 6.43
N GLN A 15 1.92 7.85 5.28
CA GLN A 15 2.35 9.18 4.88
C GLN A 15 2.01 9.42 3.42
N GLN A 16 1.32 10.51 3.14
CA GLN A 16 1.17 11.00 1.78
C GLN A 16 2.50 11.60 1.31
N LYS A 17 2.89 11.26 0.09
CA LYS A 17 4.10 11.76 -0.57
C LYS A 17 3.76 12.18 -1.99
N LYS A 18 4.64 12.99 -2.58
CA LYS A 18 4.56 13.38 -3.99
C LYS A 18 5.80 12.91 -4.74
N ILE A 19 5.62 12.58 -6.01
CA ILE A 19 6.71 12.18 -6.89
C ILE A 19 7.42 13.43 -7.40
N TYR A 20 8.70 13.55 -7.06
CA TYR A 20 9.58 14.61 -7.54
C TYR A 20 10.67 14.00 -8.43
N SER A 21 10.26 13.29 -9.49
CA SER A 21 11.20 12.69 -10.44
C SER A 21 11.47 13.64 -11.60
N LYS A 22 12.74 14.01 -11.79
CA LYS A 22 13.17 14.74 -13.00
C LYS A 22 13.31 13.82 -14.22
N THR A 23 13.45 12.52 -14.00
CA THR A 23 13.71 11.53 -15.07
C THR A 23 12.43 10.91 -15.64
N LYS A 24 11.29 11.11 -14.96
CA LYS A 24 9.97 10.67 -15.42
C LYS A 24 8.94 11.77 -15.19
N PRO A 25 8.92 12.80 -16.05
CA PRO A 25 8.06 13.97 -15.89
C PRO A 25 6.57 13.62 -15.92
N GLU A 26 6.18 12.53 -16.56
CA GLU A 26 4.79 12.07 -16.64
C GLU A 26 4.18 11.69 -15.28
N TYR A 27 5.02 11.38 -14.29
CA TYR A 27 4.60 11.10 -12.92
C TYR A 27 4.86 12.28 -11.97
N TYR A 28 5.47 13.37 -12.43
CA TYR A 28 5.82 14.49 -11.58
C TYR A 28 4.58 15.12 -10.94
N GLY A 29 4.65 15.37 -9.63
CA GLY A 29 3.57 15.97 -8.86
C GLY A 29 2.44 15.00 -8.46
N GLN A 30 2.42 13.76 -8.98
CA GLN A 30 1.44 12.76 -8.57
C GLN A 30 1.65 12.36 -7.10
N SER A 31 0.54 12.26 -6.36
CA SER A 31 0.54 11.79 -4.98
C SER A 31 0.59 10.26 -4.92
N TYR A 32 1.22 9.75 -3.87
CA TYR A 32 1.23 8.34 -3.49
C TYR A 32 1.27 8.23 -1.96
N TYR A 33 0.84 7.11 -1.41
CA TYR A 33 1.00 6.83 0.02
C TYR A 33 2.15 5.87 0.26
N LYS A 34 2.88 6.08 1.35
CA LYS A 34 3.76 5.07 1.95
C LYS A 34 3.10 4.58 3.23
N LEU A 35 2.70 3.32 3.24
CA LEU A 35 2.17 2.64 4.42
C LEU A 35 3.31 1.96 5.17
N GLU A 36 3.21 1.93 6.49
CA GLU A 36 4.04 1.11 7.36
C GLU A 36 3.17 -0.01 7.91
N ILE A 37 3.57 -1.24 7.61
CA ILE A 37 2.82 -2.45 7.93
C ILE A 37 3.57 -3.25 8.98
N LEU A 38 2.92 -3.56 10.10
CA LEU A 38 3.41 -4.52 11.09
C LEU A 38 3.00 -5.93 10.67
N THR A 39 3.98 -6.81 10.40
CA THR A 39 3.71 -8.21 10.06
C THR A 39 3.57 -9.10 11.30
N PRO A 40 3.00 -10.31 11.19
CA PRO A 40 2.91 -11.26 12.31
C PRO A 40 4.26 -11.57 12.97
N GLU A 41 5.36 -11.51 12.21
CA GLU A 41 6.73 -11.71 12.71
C GLU A 41 7.33 -10.45 13.37
N GLN A 42 6.50 -9.45 13.71
CA GLN A 42 6.92 -8.19 14.34
C GLN A 42 7.92 -7.38 13.50
N ARG A 43 7.85 -7.50 12.17
CA ARG A 43 8.68 -6.73 11.24
C ARG A 43 7.88 -5.60 10.63
N ILE A 44 8.52 -4.45 10.44
CA ILE A 44 7.93 -3.31 9.72
C ILE A 44 8.26 -3.45 8.23
N LYS A 45 7.23 -3.43 7.39
CA LYS A 45 7.36 -3.37 5.93
C LYS A 45 6.81 -2.06 5.38
N GLY A 46 7.54 -1.47 4.44
CA GLY A 46 7.06 -0.32 3.67
C GLY A 46 6.29 -0.77 2.43
N LEU A 47 5.08 -0.23 2.24
CA LEU A 47 4.22 -0.53 1.11
C LEU A 47 3.81 0.77 0.42
N TYR A 48 4.05 0.87 -0.89
CA TYR A 48 3.77 2.07 -1.68
C TYR A 48 2.44 1.90 -2.41
N VAL A 49 1.60 2.92 -2.34
CA VAL A 49 0.24 2.92 -2.90
C VAL A 49 0.11 4.02 -3.92
N PHE A 50 -0.21 3.65 -5.16
CA PHE A 50 -0.48 4.57 -6.26
C PHE A 50 -1.90 4.32 -6.76
N ALA A 51 -2.72 5.37 -6.91
CA ALA A 51 -4.14 5.24 -7.23
C ALA A 51 -4.39 4.43 -8.52
N ASN A 52 -3.53 4.63 -9.52
CA ASN A 52 -3.61 3.95 -10.81
C ASN A 52 -3.20 2.46 -10.79
N LEU A 53 -2.62 1.97 -9.69
CA LEU A 53 -2.23 0.56 -9.53
C LEU A 53 -3.23 -0.26 -8.71
N LEU A 54 -4.20 0.41 -8.08
CA LEU A 54 -5.20 -0.23 -7.23
C LEU A 54 -6.28 -0.92 -8.08
N LYS A 55 -6.56 -2.18 -7.76
CA LYS A 55 -7.72 -2.91 -8.30
C LYS A 55 -9.01 -2.45 -7.63
N ASN A 56 -8.99 -2.34 -6.31
CA ASN A 56 -10.10 -1.79 -5.55
C ASN A 56 -9.89 -0.27 -5.36
N GLN A 57 -10.79 0.52 -5.96
CA GLN A 57 -10.73 1.98 -5.89
C GLN A 57 -11.13 2.56 -4.52
N GLN A 58 -11.75 1.76 -3.63
CA GLN A 58 -12.07 2.18 -2.26
C GLN A 58 -10.86 2.27 -1.33
N ILE A 59 -9.76 1.59 -1.67
CA ILE A 59 -8.52 1.61 -0.87
C ILE A 59 -7.98 3.03 -0.71
N TRP A 60 -8.05 3.83 -1.77
CA TRP A 60 -7.52 5.19 -1.75
C TRP A 60 -8.28 6.10 -0.76
N PRO A 61 -9.62 6.24 -0.84
CA PRO A 61 -10.37 7.02 0.13
C PRO A 61 -10.28 6.45 1.56
N GLU A 62 -10.22 5.12 1.74
CA GLU A 62 -10.03 4.51 3.07
C GLU A 62 -8.71 4.96 3.73
N ILE A 63 -7.63 5.12 2.95
CA ILE A 63 -6.36 5.67 3.44
C ILE A 63 -6.50 7.16 3.76
N GLU A 64 -7.14 7.94 2.87
CA GLU A 64 -7.35 9.38 3.06
C GLU A 64 -8.15 9.70 4.33
N GLN A 65 -9.12 8.86 4.65
CA GLN A 65 -9.99 8.99 5.83
C GLN A 65 -9.39 8.33 7.09
N ALA A 66 -8.20 7.74 6.98
CA ALA A 66 -7.52 7.00 8.05
C ALA A 66 -8.33 5.81 8.63
N GLU A 67 -9.35 5.35 7.91
CA GLU A 67 -10.21 4.22 8.30
C GLU A 67 -9.50 2.87 8.21
N CYS A 68 -8.27 2.88 7.65
CA CYS A 68 -7.50 1.69 7.43
C CYS A 68 -6.62 1.27 8.63
N LEU A 69 -6.47 2.12 9.64
CA LEU A 69 -5.56 1.89 10.78
C LEU A 69 -6.05 0.78 11.73
N ASN A 70 -5.10 0.10 12.39
CA ASN A 70 -5.33 -0.91 13.46
C ASN A 70 -6.13 -2.15 13.07
N LYS A 71 -6.58 -2.25 11.82
CA LYS A 71 -7.23 -3.41 11.23
C LYS A 71 -6.22 -4.40 10.68
N GLN A 72 -6.63 -5.67 10.59
CA GLN A 72 -5.84 -6.74 9.99
C GLN A 72 -6.21 -6.88 8.51
N TYR A 73 -5.20 -7.02 7.65
CA TYR A 73 -5.41 -7.20 6.22
C TYR A 73 -4.57 -8.33 5.65
N LEU A 74 -5.07 -8.89 4.56
CA LEU A 74 -4.29 -9.58 3.55
C LEU A 74 -3.95 -8.59 2.43
N PHE A 75 -2.67 -8.22 2.32
CA PHE A 75 -2.20 -7.31 1.27
C PHE A 75 -1.77 -8.09 0.04
N PHE A 76 -2.16 -7.61 -1.13
CA PHE A 76 -1.72 -8.08 -2.44
C PHE A 76 -0.80 -7.03 -3.07
N TYR A 77 0.40 -7.45 -3.45
CA TYR A 77 1.42 -6.53 -3.93
C TYR A 77 2.21 -7.07 -5.11
N GLN A 78 2.84 -6.16 -5.83
CA GLN A 78 3.83 -6.45 -6.87
C GLN A 78 5.19 -5.90 -6.48
N ARG A 79 6.26 -6.55 -6.96
CA ARG A 79 7.61 -6.01 -6.82
C ARG A 79 7.87 -5.01 -7.95
N GLY A 80 8.03 -3.75 -7.58
CA GLY A 80 8.50 -2.68 -8.46
C GLY A 80 10.02 -2.69 -8.63
N ARG A 81 10.54 -1.63 -9.26
CA ARG A 81 11.99 -1.42 -9.37
C ARG A 81 12.61 -1.27 -7.97
N MET A 82 13.87 -1.68 -7.84
CA MET A 82 14.63 -1.62 -6.57
C MET A 82 13.91 -2.30 -5.39
N ASN A 83 13.19 -3.40 -5.66
CA ASN A 83 12.43 -4.16 -4.66
C ASN A 83 11.34 -3.36 -3.93
N ALA A 84 10.85 -2.26 -4.53
CA ALA A 84 9.70 -1.55 -4.00
C ALA A 84 8.48 -2.49 -3.92
N THR A 85 7.77 -2.46 -2.81
CA THR A 85 6.55 -3.24 -2.61
C THR A 85 5.38 -2.34 -2.99
N LEU A 86 4.72 -2.62 -4.11
CA LEU A 86 3.65 -1.79 -4.67
C LEU A 86 2.29 -2.45 -4.37
N LEU A 87 1.41 -1.75 -3.66
CA LEU A 87 0.07 -2.24 -3.36
C LEU A 87 -0.74 -2.35 -4.65
N VAL A 88 -1.41 -3.49 -4.79
CA VAL A 88 -2.37 -3.75 -5.87
C VAL A 88 -3.78 -3.85 -5.30
N ASP A 89 -3.92 -4.49 -4.15
CA ASP A 89 -5.21 -4.68 -3.50
C ASP A 89 -5.01 -5.04 -2.02
N TRP A 90 -6.05 -4.94 -1.21
CA TRP A 90 -6.08 -5.51 0.13
C TRP A 90 -7.45 -6.10 0.42
N LYS A 91 -7.49 -6.99 1.41
CA LYS A 91 -8.73 -7.49 1.98
C LYS A 91 -8.66 -7.36 3.49
N GLU A 92 -9.60 -6.61 4.07
CA GLU A 92 -9.79 -6.56 5.52
C GLU A 92 -10.20 -7.95 6.01
N LEU A 93 -9.57 -8.40 7.09
CA LEU A 93 -9.89 -9.64 7.77
C LEU A 93 -10.68 -9.27 9.01
N GLU A 94 -12.00 -9.42 8.93
CA GLU A 94 -12.86 -9.30 10.10
C GLU A 94 -12.46 -10.39 11.11
N HIS A 95 -12.31 -10.00 12.38
CA HIS A 95 -12.31 -10.98 13.45
C HIS A 95 -13.73 -11.50 13.57
N GLU A 96 -13.99 -12.74 13.13
CA GLU A 96 -15.16 -13.48 13.61
C GLU A 96 -15.03 -13.54 15.14
N ASN A 97 -15.97 -12.89 15.83
CA ASN A 97 -16.17 -13.02 17.27
C ASN A 97 -16.67 -14.43 17.61
#